data_AF-A0A923IW87-F1
#
_entry.id   AF-A0A923IW87-F1
#
_cell.length_a   1.000
_cell.length_b   1.000
_cell.length_c   1.000
_cell.angle_alpha   90.00
_cell.angle_beta   90.00
_cell.angle_gamma   90.00
#
_symmetry.space_group_name_H-M   'P 1'
#
loop_
_entity.id
_entity.type
_entity.pdbx_description
1 polymer ?
#
loop_
_entity_poly.entity_id
_entity_poly.type
_entity_poly.pdbx_seq_one_letter_code
_entity_poly.pdbx_strand_id
1 'polypeptide(L)'
;MTSCDHYEIDEPEDWDRPTPPRVRHASRYVDGSAVIGEVNVTFNRKTSYNLFPDFLHAFTQEQIGIIREELPFWYDFFKPRITS
;
A
#
# COMPACT_ATOMS: atom_id res chain seq x y z
N MET A 1 -23.41 -16.96 -1.16
CA MET A 1 -22.18 -16.95 -1.96
C MET A 1 -21.19 -16.08 -1.21
N THR A 2 -20.14 -16.68 -0.66
CA THR A 2 -19.05 -15.93 -0.02
C THR A 2 -18.34 -15.19 -1.15
N SER A 3 -18.39 -13.85 -1.13
CA SER A 3 -17.60 -13.06 -2.07
C SER A 3 -16.13 -13.45 -1.88
N CYS A 4 -15.44 -13.77 -2.98
CA CYS A 4 -14.01 -14.05 -2.94
C CYS A 4 -13.28 -12.71 -3.03
N ASP A 5 -13.04 -12.15 -1.85
CA ASP A 5 -12.17 -11.01 -1.59
C ASP A 5 -10.74 -11.55 -1.40
N HIS A 6 -9.80 -11.07 -2.21
CA HIS A 6 -8.38 -11.34 -2.01
C HIS A 6 -7.50 -10.19 -2.49
N TYR A 7 -6.25 -10.19 -2.04
CA TYR A 7 -5.22 -9.24 -2.45
C TYR A 7 -4.09 -9.98 -3.15
N GLU A 8 -3.62 -9.42 -4.26
CA GLU A 8 -2.42 -9.86 -4.96
C GLU A 8 -1.35 -8.79 -4.77
N ILE A 9 -0.18 -9.19 -4.26
CA ILE A 9 0.95 -8.28 -4.06
C ILE A 9 1.72 -8.21 -5.37
N ASP A 10 2.01 -7.00 -5.83
CA ASP A 10 2.84 -6.80 -7.01
C ASP A 10 4.29 -7.10 -6.62
N GLU A 11 4.76 -8.31 -6.94
CA GLU A 11 6.13 -8.74 -6.62
C GLU A 11 7.06 -8.40 -7.79
N PRO A 12 8.06 -7.52 -7.59
CA PRO A 12 9.05 -7.26 -8.62
C PRO A 12 9.88 -8.52 -8.88
N GLU A 13 10.24 -8.77 -10.13
CA GLU A 13 10.98 -9.97 -10.60
C GLU A 13 12.33 -10.22 -9.90
N ASP A 14 12.87 -9.23 -9.18
CA ASP A 14 14.22 -9.24 -8.61
C ASP A 14 14.23 -9.74 -7.14
N TRP A 15 14.10 -11.06 -6.97
CA TRP A 15 13.84 -11.75 -5.69
C TRP A 15 15.04 -11.94 -4.76
N ASP A 16 16.27 -11.91 -5.27
CA ASP A 16 17.48 -12.29 -4.51
C ASP A 16 18.14 -11.10 -3.78
N ARG A 17 17.59 -9.89 -3.86
CA ARG A 17 18.13 -8.74 -3.11
C ARG A 17 17.60 -8.72 -1.68
N PRO A 18 18.45 -8.57 -0.65
CA PRO A 18 18.00 -8.22 0.69
C PRO A 18 17.33 -6.84 0.61
N THR A 19 16.00 -6.84 0.56
CA THR A 19 15.24 -5.60 0.41
C THR A 19 15.22 -4.85 1.74
N PRO A 20 15.53 -3.54 1.77
CA PRO A 20 15.20 -2.69 2.91
C PRO A 20 13.69 -2.77 3.24
N PRO A 21 13.21 -2.22 4.37
CA PRO A 21 11.77 -2.07 4.58
C PRO A 21 11.16 -1.35 3.38
N ARG A 22 10.34 -2.08 2.62
CA ARG A 22 9.75 -1.62 1.36
C ARG A 22 8.24 -1.59 1.47
N VAL A 23 7.65 -0.55 0.91
CA VAL A 23 6.22 -0.53 0.63
C VAL A 23 5.98 -1.26 -0.69
N ARG A 24 5.04 -2.20 -0.71
CA ARG A 24 4.67 -2.97 -1.91
C ARG A 24 3.28 -2.58 -2.33
N HIS A 25 3.04 -2.47 -3.62
CA HIS A 25 1.69 -2.31 -4.13
C HIS A 25 0.93 -3.64 -4.05
N ALA A 26 -0.38 -3.53 -3.82
CA ALA A 26 -1.28 -4.66 -3.88
C ALA A 26 -2.52 -4.29 -4.69
N SER A 27 -3.03 -5.25 -5.45
CA SER A 27 -4.30 -5.15 -6.17
C SER A 27 -5.36 -5.93 -5.40
N ARG A 28 -6.48 -5.29 -5.10
CA ARG A 28 -7.64 -5.94 -4.49
C ARG A 28 -8.55 -6.50 -5.58
N TYR A 29 -8.98 -7.74 -5.42
CA TYR A 29 -9.95 -8.38 -6.30
C TYR A 29 -11.22 -8.70 -5.52
N VAL A 30 -12.37 -8.43 -6.15
CA VAL A 30 -13.69 -8.78 -5.63
C VAL A 30 -14.42 -9.51 -6.74
N ASP A 31 -14.84 -10.74 -6.45
CA ASP A 31 -15.56 -11.61 -7.39
C ASP A 31 -14.85 -11.75 -8.75
N GLY A 32 -13.52 -11.84 -8.71
CA GLY A 32 -12.66 -12.03 -9.89
C GLY A 32 -12.37 -10.77 -10.70
N SER A 33 -12.82 -9.59 -10.26
CA SER A 33 -12.54 -8.31 -10.91
C SER A 33 -11.65 -7.42 -10.03
N ALA A 34 -10.64 -6.80 -10.63
CA ALA A 34 -9.79 -5.85 -9.93
C ALA A 34 -10.60 -4.61 -9.53
N VAL A 35 -10.47 -4.18 -8.28
CA VAL A 35 -11.09 -2.96 -7.78
C VAL A 35 -10.29 -1.76 -8.28
N ILE A 36 -10.97 -0.85 -8.99
CA ILE A 36 -10.34 0.35 -9.57
C ILE A 36 -10.50 1.54 -8.60
N GLY A 37 -9.47 2.37 -8.50
CA GLY A 37 -9.48 3.61 -7.71
C GLY A 37 -8.95 3.46 -6.29
N GLU A 38 -8.53 2.25 -5.91
CA GLU A 38 -7.79 2.01 -4.68
C GLU A 38 -6.29 1.99 -4.96
N VAL A 39 -5.49 2.53 -4.04
CA VAL A 39 -4.04 2.34 -4.05
C VAL A 39 -3.70 1.57 -2.78
N ASN A 40 -3.71 0.24 -2.89
CA ASN A 40 -3.42 -0.61 -1.76
C ASN A 40 -1.91 -0.85 -1.66
N VAL A 41 -1.40 -0.84 -0.43
CA VAL A 41 0.00 -1.08 -0.10
C VAL A 41 0.15 -2.06 1.06
N THR A 42 1.26 -2.79 1.09
CA THR A 42 1.64 -3.66 2.20
C THR A 42 3.11 -3.50 2.56
N PHE A 43 3.41 -3.57 3.86
CA PHE A 43 4.79 -3.55 4.39
C PHE A 43 5.28 -4.93 4.83
N ASN A 44 4.37 -5.81 5.22
CA ASN A 44 4.66 -7.12 5.83
C ASN A 44 4.15 -8.30 5.00
N ARG A 45 3.61 -8.05 3.79
CA ARG A 45 2.96 -9.03 2.91
C ARG A 45 1.75 -9.77 3.53
N LYS A 46 1.28 -9.33 4.69
CA LYS A 46 0.14 -9.94 5.41
C LYS A 46 -1.04 -8.98 5.52
N THR A 47 -0.76 -7.69 5.64
CA THR A 47 -1.76 -6.64 5.84
C THR A 47 -1.68 -5.66 4.68
N SER A 48 -2.79 -5.45 3.99
CA SER A 48 -2.98 -4.42 2.98
C SER A 48 -3.68 -3.20 3.59
N TYR A 49 -3.26 -2.01 3.17
CA TYR A 49 -3.82 -0.72 3.55
C TYR A 49 -4.12 0.08 2.30
N ASN A 50 -5.22 0.81 2.28
CA ASN A 50 -5.54 1.70 1.16
C ASN A 50 -5.02 3.11 1.48
N LEU A 51 -4.07 3.61 0.67
CA LEU A 51 -3.46 4.93 0.89
C LEU A 51 -4.48 6.07 0.95
N PHE A 52 -5.67 5.98 0.34
CA PHE A 52 -6.62 7.09 0.41
C PHE A 52 -7.30 7.26 1.78
N PRO A 53 -8.02 6.27 2.32
CA PRO A 53 -8.64 6.37 3.64
C PRO A 53 -7.62 6.22 4.78
N ASP A 54 -6.59 5.40 4.61
CA ASP A 54 -5.76 4.96 5.73
C ASP A 54 -4.60 5.90 6.02
N PHE A 55 -4.14 6.71 5.04
CA PHE A 55 -2.90 7.49 5.16
C PHE A 55 -2.85 8.42 6.37
N LEU A 56 -3.99 8.98 6.79
CA LEU A 56 -4.06 9.90 7.92
C LEU A 56 -4.38 9.23 9.26
N HIS A 57 -4.91 8.00 9.24
CA HIS A 57 -5.53 7.38 10.42
C HIS A 57 -4.89 6.05 10.85
N ALA A 58 -4.27 5.31 9.92
CA ALA A 58 -3.80 3.94 10.18
C ALA A 58 -2.27 3.79 10.15
N PHE A 59 -1.53 4.65 9.44
CA PHE A 59 -0.08 4.51 9.31
C PHE A 59 0.67 5.10 10.51
N THR A 60 1.68 4.37 10.98
CA THR A 60 2.60 4.85 12.02
C THR A 60 3.63 5.82 11.44
N GLN A 61 4.31 6.60 12.28
CA GLN A 61 5.39 7.51 11.83
C GLN A 61 6.52 6.77 11.09
N GLU A 62 6.84 5.54 11.51
CA GLU A 62 7.81 4.68 10.83
C GLU A 62 7.35 4.30 9.42
N GLN A 63 6.09 3.87 9.28
CA GLN A 63 5.51 3.52 7.98
C GLN A 63 5.41 4.74 7.05
N ILE A 64 5.08 5.91 7.59
CA ILE A 64 5.09 7.18 6.85
C ILE A 64 6.52 7.51 6.37
N GLY A 65 7.54 7.21 7.18
CA GLY A 65 8.95 7.32 6.78
C GLY A 65 9.28 6.44 5.58
N ILE A 66 8.85 5.17 5.61
CA ILE A 66 9.04 4.23 4.50
C ILE A 66 8.29 4.73 3.24
N ILE A 67 7.05 5.22 3.37
CA ILE A 67 6.30 5.78 2.23
C ILE A 67 7.01 7.02 1.66
N ARG A 68 7.56 7.88 2.51
CA ARG A 68 8.32 9.06 2.07
C ARG A 68 9.53 8.68 1.23
N GLU A 69 10.23 7.61 1.59
CA GLU A 69 11.43 7.15 0.90
C GLU A 69 11.09 6.37 -0.38
N GLU A 70 10.14 5.43 -0.33
CA GLU A 70 9.84 4.51 -1.44
C GLU A 70 8.74 5.02 -2.39
N LEU A 71 7.82 5.86 -1.90
CA LEU A 71 6.71 6.44 -2.67
C LEU A 71 6.63 7.97 -2.48
N PRO A 72 7.68 8.71 -2.87
CA PRO A 72 7.77 10.16 -2.60
C PRO A 72 6.60 10.94 -3.21
N PHE A 73 6.12 10.53 -4.39
CA PHE A 73 4.94 11.14 -5.03
C PHE A 73 3.69 11.06 -4.14
N TRP A 74 3.40 9.88 -3.58
CA TRP A 74 2.23 9.69 -2.73
C TRP A 74 2.39 10.44 -1.40
N TYR A 75 3.58 10.41 -0.80
CA TYR A 75 3.86 11.19 0.39
C TYR A 75 3.57 12.69 0.17
N ASP A 76 4.09 13.28 -0.89
CA ASP A 76 3.87 14.70 -1.20
C ASP A 76 2.40 15.02 -1.52
N PHE A 77 1.68 14.09 -2.16
CA PHE A 77 0.24 14.23 -2.42
C PHE A 77 -0.60 14.32 -1.14
N PHE A 78 -0.26 13.54 -0.12
CA PHE A 78 -1.00 13.52 1.14
C PHE A 78 -0.45 14.47 2.21
N LYS A 79 0.79 14.94 2.08
CA LYS A 79 1.45 15.86 3.03
C LYS A 79 0.59 17.07 3.43
N PRO A 80 -0.12 17.77 2.51
CA PRO A 80 -1.00 18.88 2.90
C PRO A 80 -2.14 18.45 3.84
N ARG A 81 -2.60 17.19 3.77
CA ARG A 81 -3.68 16.66 4.60
C ARG A 81 -3.24 16.27 6.01
N ILE A 82 -1.93 16.09 6.25
CA ILE A 82 -1.37 15.83 7.59
C ILE A 82 -1.28 17.12 8.41
N THR A 83 -1.03 18.27 7.76
CA THR A 83 -0.69 19.54 8.44
C THR A 83 -1.92 20.44 8.69
N SER A 84 -3.14 19.94 8.51
CA SER A 84 -4.37 20.74 8.64
C SER A 84 -5.08 20.58 9.98
#